data_AF-A0A3B8P145-F1
#
_entry.id   AF-A0A3B8P145-F1
#
_cell.length_a   1.000
_cell.length_b   1.000
_cell.length_c   1.000
_cell.angle_alpha   90.00
_cell.angle_beta   90.00
_cell.angle_gamma   90.00
#
_symmetry.space_group_name_H-M   'P 1'
#
loop_
_entity.id
_entity.type
_entity.pdbx_description
1 polymer ?
#
loop_
_entity_poly.entity_id
_entity_poly.type
_entity_poly.pdbx_seq_one_letter_code
_entity_poly.pdbx_strand_id
1 'polypeptide(L)'
;MSQLEKIYGVHAVQALLQHHPKRVKQIWLSEGRSEPRIQALLALAAENRVAVGQAERRELDAWVEGVHQGVVAEVSPSQVWGELMLEQMLERS
;
A
#
# COMPACT_ATOMS: atom_id res chain seq x y z
N MET A 1 -19.02 -1.79 6.22
CA MET A 1 -17.91 -1.89 5.25
C MET A 1 -16.65 -1.48 5.98
N SER A 2 -15.55 -2.23 5.85
CA SER A 2 -14.27 -1.80 6.44
C SER A 2 -13.78 -0.57 5.68
N GLN A 3 -13.47 0.51 6.39
CA GLN A 3 -12.82 1.67 5.78
C GLN A 3 -11.41 1.27 5.34
N LEU A 4 -11.01 1.64 4.12
CA LEU A 4 -9.64 1.41 3.64
C LEU A 4 -8.69 2.41 4.30
N GLU A 5 -7.48 1.95 4.61
CA GLU A 5 -6.38 2.79 5.07
C GLU A 5 -5.56 3.28 3.88
N LYS A 6 -4.80 4.36 4.08
CA LYS A 6 -3.85 4.87 3.09
C LYS A 6 -2.43 4.72 3.60
N ILE A 7 -1.57 4.11 2.77
CA ILE A 7 -0.12 3.99 2.99
C ILE A 7 0.58 4.74 1.86
N TYR A 8 1.65 5.47 2.15
CA TYR A 8 2.28 6.34 1.16
C TYR A 8 3.81 6.29 1.21
N GLY A 9 4.44 6.68 0.10
CA GLY A 9 5.88 6.55 -0.11
C GLY A 9 6.24 5.26 -0.87
N VAL A 10 7.20 5.38 -1.80
CA VAL A 10 7.57 4.29 -2.71
C VAL A 10 8.00 3.04 -1.94
N HIS A 11 8.87 3.19 -0.93
CA HIS A 11 9.40 2.06 -0.15
C HIS A 11 8.31 1.35 0.67
N ALA A 12 7.43 2.10 1.34
CA ALA A 12 6.38 1.52 2.17
C ALA A 12 5.38 0.73 1.32
N VAL A 13 4.99 1.27 0.16
CA VAL A 13 4.10 0.59 -0.77
C VAL A 13 4.76 -0.62 -1.41
N GLN A 14 6.04 -0.53 -1.80
CA GLN A 14 6.80 -1.68 -2.29
C GLN A 14 6.88 -2.80 -1.24
N ALA A 15 7.27 -2.48 -0.01
CA ALA A 15 7.36 -3.46 1.07
C ALA A 15 6.00 -4.12 1.35
N LEU A 16 4.92 -3.33 1.39
CA LEU A 16 3.58 -3.87 1.59
C LEU A 16 3.15 -4.80 0.45
N LEU A 17 3.49 -4.44 -0.79
CA LEU A 17 3.17 -5.25 -1.95
C LEU A 17 4.01 -6.53 -2.03
N GLN A 18 5.25 -6.53 -1.51
CA GLN A 18 6.09 -7.72 -1.40
C GLN A 18 5.61 -8.69 -0.31
N HIS A 19 5.25 -8.17 0.87
CA HIS A 19 4.93 -9.01 2.03
C HIS A 19 3.45 -9.32 2.19
N HIS A 20 2.57 -8.39 1.80
CA HIS A 20 1.13 -8.49 1.97
C HIS A 20 0.34 -7.98 0.75
N PRO A 21 0.59 -8.50 -0.48
CA PRO A 21 -0.01 -7.99 -1.71
C PRO A 21 -1.54 -7.97 -1.69
N LYS A 22 -2.17 -8.97 -1.04
CA LYS A 22 -3.64 -9.06 -0.90
C LYS A 22 -4.26 -7.89 -0.13
N ARG A 23 -3.47 -7.18 0.69
CA ARG A 23 -3.95 -5.99 1.41
C ARG A 23 -4.03 -4.77 0.50
N VAL A 24 -3.15 -4.67 -0.51
CA VAL A 24 -3.11 -3.55 -1.44
C VAL A 24 -4.28 -3.67 -2.41
N LYS A 25 -5.21 -2.71 -2.37
CA LYS A 25 -6.40 -2.70 -3.22
C LYS A 25 -6.16 -1.90 -4.50
N GLN A 26 -5.48 -0.77 -4.34
CA GLN A 26 -5.17 0.12 -5.45
C GLN A 26 -3.92 0.94 -5.11
N ILE A 27 -3.10 1.21 -6.13
CA ILE A 27 -1.99 2.15 -6.04
C ILE A 27 -2.32 3.37 -6.89
N TRP A 28 -1.98 4.55 -6.38
CA TRP A 28 -2.08 5.82 -7.06
C TRP A 28 -0.69 6.41 -7.22
N LEU A 29 -0.32 6.67 -8.48
CA LEU A 29 0.95 7.26 -8.86
C LEU A 29 0.72 8.71 -9.29
N SER A 30 1.59 9.61 -8.83
CA SER A 30 1.62 10.98 -9.31
C SER A 30 1.99 11.00 -10.79
N GLU A 31 1.24 11.76 -11.58
CA GLU A 31 1.52 11.93 -13.01
C GLU A 31 2.97 12.36 -13.30
N GLY A 32 3.50 11.91 -14.43
CA GLY A 32 4.84 12.29 -14.92
C GLY A 32 6.01 11.58 -14.22
N ARG A 33 5.76 10.64 -13.31
CA ARG A 33 6.81 9.85 -12.63
C ARG A 33 7.21 8.63 -13.45
N SER A 34 8.50 8.48 -13.69
CA SER A 34 9.03 7.40 -14.55
C SER A 34 10.40 6.86 -14.10
N GLU A 35 10.93 7.31 -12.97
CA GLU A 35 12.27 6.91 -12.54
C GLU A 35 12.36 5.39 -12.20
N PRO A 36 13.57 4.79 -12.16
CA PRO A 36 13.74 3.33 -12.05
C PRO A 36 13.00 2.66 -10.89
N ARG A 37 12.94 3.31 -9.72
CA ARG A 37 12.21 2.79 -8.55
C ARG A 37 10.70 2.71 -8.78
N ILE A 38 10.13 3.61 -9.59
CA ILE A 38 8.71 3.57 -9.95
C ILE A 38 8.46 2.43 -10.91
N GLN A 39 9.34 2.22 -11.89
CA GLN A 39 9.25 1.07 -12.80
C GLN A 39 9.27 -0.26 -12.03
N ALA A 40 10.15 -0.39 -11.03
CA ALA A 40 10.19 -1.55 -10.16
C ALA A 40 8.88 -1.75 -9.37
N LEU A 41 8.28 -0.67 -8.84
CA LEU A 41 6.97 -0.74 -8.18
C LEU A 41 5.86 -1.15 -9.16
N LEU A 42 5.84 -0.60 -10.38
CA LEU A 42 4.85 -0.93 -11.41
C LEU A 42 4.95 -2.40 -11.84
N ALA A 43 6.15 -2.92 -12.02
CA ALA A 43 6.38 -4.34 -12.32
C ALA A 43 5.82 -5.23 -11.21
N LEU A 44 6.14 -4.91 -9.95
CA LEU A 44 5.62 -5.65 -8.79
C LEU A 44 4.09 -5.57 -8.67
N ALA A 45 3.49 -4.42 -9.01
CA ALA A 45 2.04 -4.25 -9.02
C ALA A 45 1.39 -5.12 -10.11
N ALA A 46 1.98 -5.18 -11.30
CA ALA A 46 1.52 -6.03 -12.39
C ALA A 46 1.61 -7.52 -12.01
N GLU A 47 2.73 -7.97 -11.42
CA GLU A 47 2.91 -9.34 -10.95
C GLU A 47 1.83 -9.76 -9.94
N ASN A 48 1.46 -8.85 -9.04
CA ASN A 48 0.43 -9.06 -8.03
C ASN A 48 -1.00 -8.72 -8.49
N ARG A 49 -1.17 -8.32 -9.77
CA ARG A 49 -2.46 -7.91 -10.36
C ARG A 49 -3.16 -6.79 -9.58
N VAL A 50 -2.38 -5.87 -9.03
CA VAL A 50 -2.87 -4.67 -8.34
C VAL A 50 -3.03 -3.54 -9.34
N ALA A 51 -4.20 -2.91 -9.34
CA ALA A 51 -4.49 -1.78 -10.21
C ALA A 51 -3.65 -0.55 -9.83
N VAL A 52 -3.14 0.15 -10.85
CA VAL A 52 -2.40 1.41 -10.68
C VAL A 52 -3.13 2.51 -11.43
N GLY A 53 -3.62 3.51 -10.69
CA GLY A 53 -4.21 4.74 -11.22
C GLY A 53 -3.19 5.89 -11.23
N GLN A 54 -3.51 6.93 -12.00
CA GLN A 54 -2.79 8.20 -11.98
C GLN A 54 -3.59 9.23 -11.16
N ALA A 55 -2.88 10.13 -10.49
CA ALA A 55 -3.46 11.27 -9.80
C ALA A 55 -2.53 12.48 -9.93
N GLU A 56 -3.10 13.67 -9.89
CA GLU A 56 -2.29 14.87 -9.78
C GLU A 56 -1.59 14.89 -8.41
N ARG A 57 -0.40 15.48 -8.34
CA ARG A 57 0.35 15.60 -7.08
C ARG A 57 -0.47 16.24 -5.97
N ARG A 58 -1.23 17.31 -6.29
CA ARG A 58 -2.07 18.04 -5.32
C ARG A 58 -3.17 17.15 -4.71
N GLU A 59 -3.66 16.17 -5.47
CA GLU A 59 -4.68 15.25 -4.97
C GLU A 59 -4.07 14.30 -3.95
N LEU A 60 -2.87 13.80 -4.23
CA LEU A 60 -2.13 12.97 -3.28
C LEU A 60 -1.78 13.74 -2.00
N ASP A 61 -1.37 15.01 -2.11
CA ASP A 61 -1.11 15.90 -0.96
C ASP A 61 -2.36 16.07 -0.08
N ALA A 62 -3.57 16.09 -0.68
CA ALA A 62 -4.83 16.19 0.06
C ALA A 62 -5.26 14.87 0.73
N TRP A 63 -4.71 13.72 0.31
CA TRP A 63 -5.09 12.40 0.82
C TRP A 63 -4.29 11.97 2.05
N VAL A 64 -3.10 12.56 2.26
CA VAL A 64 -2.18 12.15 3.33
C VAL A 64 -1.45 13.36 3.91
N GLU A 65 -1.18 13.35 5.21
CA GLU A 65 -0.52 14.49 5.88
C GLU A 65 1.01 14.50 5.75
N GLY A 66 1.61 13.55 5.02
CA GLY A 66 3.07 13.34 4.97
C GLY A 66 3.67 13.24 3.57
N VAL A 67 4.99 13.03 3.51
CA VAL A 67 5.75 12.97 2.24
C VAL A 67 5.48 11.65 1.51
N HIS A 68 4.51 11.65 0.60
CA HIS A 68 4.12 10.49 -0.21
C HIS A 68 5.09 10.15 -1.35
N GLN A 69 6.04 11.03 -1.69
CA GLN A 69 7.00 10.83 -2.78
C GLN A 69 6.34 10.46 -4.12
N GLY A 70 5.09 10.88 -4.35
CA GLY A 70 4.32 10.57 -5.56
C GLY A 70 3.62 9.21 -5.57
N VAL A 71 3.56 8.47 -4.47
CA VAL A 71 2.87 7.16 -4.40
C VAL A 71 1.99 7.08 -3.16
N VAL A 72 0.73 6.70 -3.35
CA VAL A 72 -0.22 6.35 -2.29
C VAL A 72 -0.85 5.00 -2.63
N ALA A 73 -1.11 4.16 -1.64
CA ALA A 73 -1.84 2.90 -1.79
C ALA A 73 -3.03 2.88 -0.85
N GLU A 74 -4.18 2.46 -1.38
CA GLU A 74 -5.35 2.14 -0.58
C GLU A 74 -5.27 0.66 -0.18
N VAL A 75 -5.40 0.39 1.11
CA VAL A 75 -5.12 -0.92 1.68
C VAL A 75 -6.22 -1.33 2.62
N SER A 76 -6.50 -2.64 2.69
CA SER A 76 -7.33 -3.14 3.77
C SER A 76 -6.60 -2.96 5.11
N PRO A 77 -7.32 -2.66 6.21
CA PRO A 77 -6.72 -2.48 7.52
C PRO A 77 -5.79 -3.61 7.91
N SER A 78 -4.76 -3.29 8.67
CA SER A 78 -3.95 -4.34 9.27
C SER A 78 -4.81 -5.12 10.26
N GLN A 79 -4.73 -6.46 10.25
CA GLN A 79 -5.15 -7.20 11.43
C GLN A 79 -4.16 -6.82 12.54
N VAL A 80 -4.59 -5.97 13.45
CA VAL A 80 -3.87 -5.79 14.72
C VAL A 80 -4.14 -7.08 15.49
N TRP A 81 -3.19 -8.00 15.46
CA TRP A 81 -3.22 -9.20 16.29
C TRP A 81 -2.97 -8.73 17.73
N GLY A 82 -4.05 -8.45 18.47
CA GLY A 82 -3.96 -8.18 19.91
C GLY A 82 -3.58 -9.44 20.69
N GLU A 83 -3.18 -9.27 21.96
CA GLU A 83 -2.76 -10.36 22.88
C GLU A 83 -3.70 -11.58 22.85
N LEU A 84 -5.01 -11.36 22.75
CA LEU A 84 -6.04 -12.40 22.73
C LEU A 84 -5.90 -13.43 21.58
N MET A 85 -5.31 -13.03 20.45
CA MET A 85 -5.14 -13.92 19.29
C MET A 85 -3.80 -14.67 19.34
N LEU A 86 -2.81 -14.14 20.06
CA LEU A 86 -1.56 -14.84 20.35
C LEU A 86 -1.82 -16.02 21.30
N GLU A 87 -2.67 -15.82 22.32
CA GLU A 87 -3.10 -16.86 23.26
C GLU A 87 -3.77 -18.04 22.52
N GLN A 88 -4.70 -17.76 21.61
CA GLN A 88 -5.39 -18.81 20.83
C GLN A 88 -4.48 -19.59 19.87
N MET A 89 -3.34 -19.03 19.46
CA MET A 89 -2.37 -19.73 18.61
C MET A 89 -1.40 -20.58 19.44
N LEU A 90 -1.05 -20.15 20.65
CA LEU A 90 -0.24 -20.91 21.60
C LEU A 90 -1.02 -22.10 22.20
N GLU A 91 -2.33 -21.97 22.41
CA GLU A 91 -3.18 -23.07 22.89
C GLU A 91 -3.38 -24.19 21.86
N ARG A 92 -3.01 -23.96 20.59
CA ARG A 92 -3.14 -24.94 19.49
C ARG A 92 -1.81 -25.59 19.09
N SER A 93 -0.72 -25.33 19.82
CA SER A 93 0.59 -26.01 19.67
C SER A 93 0.89 -26.89 20.87
#